data_AF-A0A258H3Z2-F1
#
_entry.id   AF-A0A258H3Z2-F1
#
_cell.length_a   1.000
_cell.length_b   1.000
_cell.length_c   1.000
_cell.angle_alpha   90.00
_cell.angle_beta   90.00
_cell.angle_gamma   90.00
#
_symmetry.space_group_name_H-M   'P 1'
#
loop_
_entity.id
_entity.type
_entity.pdbx_description
1 polymer ?
#
loop_
_entity_poly.entity_id
_entity_poly.type
_entity_poly.pdbx_seq_one_letter_code
_entity_poly.pdbx_strand_id
1 'polypeptide(L)' 'MLGYLGIAAHVVVGYLYLVAGLVTPAPWLVGFLLAWVALLGVAIWLLRRHPLWVLAVPGVALILLVGGVSLGGALLGWTA' A
#
# COMPACT_ATOMS: atom_id res chain seq x y z
N MET A 1 16.79 -12.63 6.59
CA MET A 1 15.90 -12.17 7.68
C MET A 1 15.26 -10.81 7.37
N LEU A 2 16.02 -9.75 7.07
CA LEU A 2 15.48 -8.40 6.80
C LEU A 2 14.38 -8.32 5.72
N GLY A 3 14.49 -9.07 4.62
CA GLY A 3 13.44 -9.06 3.59
C GLY A 3 12.07 -9.54 4.09
N TYR A 4 12.04 -10.52 5.01
CA TYR A 4 10.79 -10.97 5.62
C TYR A 4 10.19 -9.92 6.56
N LEU A 5 11.02 -9.10 7.23
CA LEU A 5 10.53 -7.95 7.99
C LEU A 5 9.85 -6.93 7.06
N GLY A 6 10.41 -6.71 5.87
CA GLY A 6 9.78 -5.86 4.85
C GLY A 6 8.41 -6.39 4.39
N ILE A 7 8.29 -7.71 4.18
CA ILE A 7 7.00 -8.36 3.87
C ILE A 7 6.01 -8.18 5.03
N ALA A 8 6.43 -8.45 6.26
CA ALA A 8 5.57 -8.32 7.43
C ALA A 8 5.07 -6.87 7.59
N ALA A 9 5.97 -5.88 7.44
CA ALA A 9 5.60 -4.48 7.44
C ALA A 9 4.62 -4.13 6.31
N HIS A 10 4.81 -4.68 5.10
CA HIS A 10 3.89 -4.46 3.97
C HIS A 10 2.49 -5.03 4.23
N VAL A 11 2.40 -6.18 4.91
CA VAL A 11 1.13 -6.77 5.36
C VAL A 11 0.44 -5.87 6.39
N VAL A 12 1.19 -5.32 7.35
CA VAL A 12 0.64 -4.33 8.32
C VAL A 12 0.12 -3.09 7.60
N VAL A 13 0.83 -2.58 6.59
CA VAL A 13 0.34 -1.47 5.76
C VAL A 13 -0.96 -1.86 5.01
N GLY A 14 -1.12 -3.13 4.63
CA GLY A 14 -2.35 -3.64 4.02
C GLY A 14 -3.61 -3.43 4.88
N TYR A 15 -3.48 -3.47 6.22
CA TYR A 15 -4.58 -3.12 7.11
C TYR A 15 -5.03 -1.65 6.92
N LEU A 16 -4.10 -0.73 6.71
CA LEU A 16 -4.42 0.68 6.47
C LEU A 16 -5.18 0.88 5.15
N TYR A 17 -4.87 0.08 4.13
CA TYR A 17 -5.62 0.08 2.86
C TYR A 17 -7.09 -0.34 3.07
N LEU A 18 -7.36 -1.27 3.97
CA LEU A 18 -8.73 -1.66 4.32
C LEU A 18 -9.45 -0.54 5.08
N VAL A 19 -8.77 0.09 6.05
CA VAL A 19 -9.29 1.23 6.81
C VAL A 19 -9.59 2.43 5.92
N ALA A 20 -8.80 2.66 4.86
CA ALA A 20 -9.07 3.72 3.89
C ALA A 20 -10.42 3.55 3.17
N GLY A 21 -11.01 2.36 3.18
CA GLY A 21 -12.37 2.13 2.69
C GLY A 21 -13.45 2.86 3.49
N LEU A 22 -13.15 3.34 4.70
CA LEU A 22 -14.05 4.19 5.48
C LEU A 22 -14.18 5.61 4.91
N VAL A 23 -13.20 6.05 4.12
CA VAL A 23 -13.19 7.42 3.54
C VAL A 23 -13.25 7.41 2.01
N THR A 24 -12.89 6.29 1.39
CA THR A 24 -12.68 6.19 -0.05
C THR A 24 -13.86 5.49 -0.73
N PRO A 25 -14.47 6.07 -1.78
CA PRO A 25 -15.54 5.40 -2.52
C PRO A 25 -15.07 4.08 -3.14
N ALA A 26 -15.98 3.10 -3.21
CA ALA A 26 -15.66 1.71 -3.56
C ALA A 26 -14.82 1.52 -4.86
N PRO A 27 -15.08 2.22 -5.98
CA PRO A 27 -14.27 2.04 -7.20
C PRO A 27 -12.79 2.39 -6.99
N TRP A 28 -12.51 3.45 -6.21
CA TRP A 28 -11.15 3.90 -5.93
C TRP A 28 -10.46 3.01 -4.90
N LEU A 29 -11.21 2.49 -3.92
CA LEU A 29 -10.70 1.51 -2.97
C LEU A 29 -10.20 0.25 -3.69
N VAL A 30 -10.93 -0.24 -4.70
CA VAL A 30 -10.47 -1.37 -5.52
C VAL A 30 -9.12 -1.04 -6.19
N GLY A 31 -8.96 0.16 -6.73
CA GLY A 31 -7.70 0.63 -7.30
C GLY A 31 -6.54 0.61 -6.29
N PHE A 32 -6.76 1.11 -5.08
CA PHE A 32 -5.77 1.04 -4.01
C PHE A 32 -5.40 -0.40 -3.64
N LEU A 33 -6.39 -1.28 -3.45
CA LEU A 33 -6.14 -2.67 -3.10
C LEU A 33 -5.35 -3.40 -4.20
N LEU A 34 -5.67 -3.15 -5.47
CA LEU A 34 -4.91 -3.69 -6.60
C LEU A 34 -3.47 -3.19 -6.62
N ALA A 35 -3.25 -1.88 -6.36
CA ALA A 35 -1.90 -1.33 -6.27
C ALA A 35 -1.10 -1.97 -5.11
N TRP A 36 -1.73 -2.17 -3.96
CA TRP A 36 -1.11 -2.85 -2.83
C TRP A 36 -0.75 -4.32 -3.13
N VAL A 37 -1.65 -5.06 -3.79
CA VAL A 37 -1.40 -6.45 -4.22
C VAL A 37 -0.25 -6.51 -5.24
N ALA A 38 -0.20 -5.57 -6.19
CA ALA A 38 0.90 -5.46 -7.14
C ALA A 38 2.24 -5.24 -6.43
N LEU A 39 2.28 -4.33 -5.43
CA LEU A 39 3.46 -4.12 -4.61
C LEU A 39 3.83 -5.34 -3.76
N LEU A 40 2.87 -6.10 -3.27
CA LEU A 40 3.15 -7.38 -2.60
C LEU A 40 3.83 -8.36 -3.55
N GLY A 41 3.35 -8.46 -4.80
CA GLY A 41 4.01 -9.24 -5.85
C GLY A 41 5.46 -8.79 -6.08
N VAL A 42 5.69 -7.48 -6.14
CA VAL A 42 7.04 -6.89 -6.24
C VAL A 42 7.91 -7.25 -5.04
N ALA A 43 7.38 -7.16 -3.81
CA ALA A 43 8.10 -7.55 -2.60
C ALA A 43 8.52 -9.02 -2.63
N ILE A 44 7.63 -9.92 -3.04
CA ILE A 44 7.91 -11.36 -3.15
C ILE A 44 8.98 -11.63 -4.22
N TRP A 45 8.91 -10.93 -5.35
CA TRP A 45 9.92 -11.03 -6.40
C TRP A 45 11.29 -10.51 -5.93
N LEU A 46 11.31 -9.34 -5.27
CA LEU A 46 12.52 -8.73 -4.69
C LEU A 46 13.13 -9.60 -3.60
N LEU A 47 12.32 -10.31 -2.81
CA LEU A 47 12.81 -11.19 -1.75
C LEU A 47 13.80 -12.23 -2.27
N ARG A 48 13.63 -12.69 -3.52
CA ARG A 48 14.50 -13.70 -4.16
C ARG A 48 15.74 -13.11 -4.82
N ARG A 49 15.71 -11.84 -5.25
CA ARG A 49 16.79 -11.22 -6.04
C ARG A 49 17.57 -10.16 -5.27
N HIS A 50 16.89 -9.32 -4.52
CA HIS A 50 17.47 -8.23 -3.74
C HIS A 50 16.70 -7.99 -2.43
N PRO A 51 16.92 -8.81 -1.39
CA PRO A 51 16.08 -8.85 -0.19
C PRO A 51 16.11 -7.56 0.64
N LEU A 52 17.11 -6.70 0.47
CA LEU A 52 17.16 -5.39 1.14
C LEU A 52 16.14 -4.40 0.57
N TRP A 53 15.86 -4.45 -0.74
CA TRP A 53 14.89 -3.56 -1.39
C TRP A 53 13.45 -3.84 -0.98
N VAL A 54 13.17 -5.01 -0.41
CA VAL A 54 11.85 -5.36 0.13
C VAL A 54 11.43 -4.39 1.25
N LEU A 55 12.39 -3.80 1.97
CA LEU A 55 12.12 -2.81 3.02
C LEU A 55 11.57 -1.48 2.47
N ALA A 56 11.85 -1.15 1.21
CA ALA A 56 11.32 0.08 0.60
C ALA A 56 9.85 -0.05 0.20
N VAL A 57 9.39 -1.27 -0.11
CA VAL A 57 8.04 -1.55 -0.59
C VAL A 57 6.93 -1.05 0.35
N PRO A 58 6.94 -1.33 1.68
CA PRO A 58 5.92 -0.79 2.59
C PRO A 58 5.92 0.74 2.63
N GLY A 59 7.07 1.38 2.49
CA GLY A 59 7.17 2.85 2.41
C GLY A 59 6.49 3.40 1.15
N VAL A 60 6.74 2.79 -0.01
CA VAL A 60 6.07 3.14 -1.27
C VAL A 60 4.55 2.94 -1.15
N ALA A 61 4.11 1.84 -0.55
CA ALA A 61 2.69 1.56 -0.34
C ALA A 61 2.03 2.61 0.57
N LEU A 62 2.72 3.05 1.63
CA LEU A 62 2.22 4.09 2.53
C LEU A 62 2.11 5.45 1.82
N ILE A 63 3.11 5.81 1.01
CA ILE A 63 3.10 7.05 0.23
C ILE A 63 1.92 7.06 -0.75
N LEU A 64 1.69 5.95 -1.47
CA LEU A 64 0.57 5.83 -2.40
C LEU A 64 -0.78 5.98 -1.68
N LEU A 65 -0.93 5.36 -0.50
CA LEU A 65 -2.17 5.44 0.26
C LEU A 65 -2.42 6.87 0.76
N VAL A 66 -1.47 7.44 1.50
CA VAL A 66 -1.61 8.77 2.10
C VAL A 66 -1.77 9.83 1.02
N GLY A 67 -0.94 9.78 -0.03
CA GLY A 67 -1.03 10.70 -1.15
C GLY A 67 -2.36 10.57 -1.88
N GLY A 68 -2.79 9.35 -2.18
CA GLY A 68 -4.03 9.11 -2.89
C GLY A 68 -5.29 9.52 -2.11
N VAL A 69 -5.36 9.20 -0.81
CA VAL A 69 -6.47 9.65 0.05
C VAL A 69 -6.47 11.16 0.22
N SER A 70 -5.30 11.78 0.41
CA SER A 70 -5.19 13.25 0.53
C SER A 70 -5.63 13.96 -0.74
N LEU A 71 -5.23 13.45 -1.90
CA LEU A 71 -5.67 13.97 -3.20
C LEU A 71 -7.17 13.77 -3.42
N GLY A 72 -7.71 12.61 -3.05
CA GLY A 72 -9.14 12.36 -3.12
C GLY A 72 -9.95 13.28 -2.21
N GLY A 73 -9.47 13.55 -1.00
CA GLY A 73 -10.07 14.54 -0.10
C GLY A 73 -10.04 15.96 -0.70
N ALA A 74 -8.90 16.37 -1.26
CA ALA A 74 -8.73 17.72 -1.80
C ALA A 74 -9.44 17.97 -3.14
N LEU A 75 -9.47 16.97 -4.03
CA LEU A 75 -9.95 17.13 -5.41
C LEU A 75 -11.34 16.55 -5.66
N LEU A 76 -11.70 15.51 -4.91
CA LEU A 76 -12.93 14.73 -5.12
C LEU A 76 -13.88 14.80 -3.91
N GLY A 77 -13.47 15.50 -2.84
CA GLY A 77 -14.30 15.70 -1.64
C GLY A 77 -14.50 14.43 -0.81
N TRP A 78 -13.56 13.48 -0.83
CA TRP A 78 -13.65 12.28 0.00
C TRP A 78 -13.56 12.63 1.49
N THR A 79 -14.50 12.11 2.27
CA THR A 79 -14.52 12.23 3.73
C THR A 79 -14.93 10.90 4.34
N ALA A 80 -14.64 10.73 5.64
CA ALA A 80 -15.30 9.71 6.45
C ALA A 80 -16.81 9.99 6.55
#